data_AF-A0A6P6QI42-F1
#
_entry.id   AF-A0A6P6QI42-F1
#
_cell.length_a   1.000
_cell.length_b   1.000
_cell.length_c   1.000
_cell.angle_alpha   90.00
_cell.angle_beta   90.00
_cell.angle_gamma   90.00
#
_symmetry.space_group_name_H-M   'P 1'
#
loop_
_entity.id
_entity.type
_entity.pdbx_description
1 polymer ?
#
loop_
_entity_poly.entity_id
_entity_poly.type
_entity_poly.pdbx_seq_one_letter_code
_entity_poly.pdbx_strand_id
1 'polypeptide(L)'
;MTQFCGMMKMQLSVWRIKYTPSSCSFLRRFLRSFLAAAAGADGKALGAGVPLSDLRRAPACSGPLPALKPTDRHTVLIRTDLMLTGEAPEPHPSPDQLQDRWDHTHAKLPCSTHNLLPTDRTTVQSRWDLIHKALSVPLRSSHDVKDAILKYNTGQAKRWDFSALHSYCKASEAQQMFGELFPAMAQLALRAPRLLTQPIPLLRTQCCRSLTLSQEQVSCLLANAFFCTFPRGNSHRTEFSNYPDINFSRLFEGSSRSKQEKLKTLLWYFRRITQQRPTGLITYTRQCLQRLPSWPSSEKQFGKLHISCEGTIEDQGYGTLQVDFANRFVGGGVTGSGLVQEEIRFLINPELIAARLFTEALEDNECLIVTGAERFSRYSGYSDSFRWDGDHDDQTPRDEWQRRCTEIVAIDALHYTRFLEQFQPENMSRELNKAFCGFVRPGVQTENLSAVSTGNWGCGAFGGDKRLKAVLQMMAAAEAERDLMYFTFGDADLVKDVLHIHKMITDTHTTVGSVFRLLLQYYECVCKKTTRSKPQETLYSFLSEHL
;
A
#
# COMPACT_ATOMS: atom_id res chain seq x y z
N MET A 1 3.35 18.64 44.43
CA MET A 1 3.22 17.21 44.09
C MET A 1 3.63 16.33 45.29
N THR A 2 3.05 16.61 46.46
CA THR A 2 3.48 16.02 47.75
C THR A 2 2.29 15.52 48.59
N GLN A 3 1.12 15.34 47.95
CA GLN A 3 -0.06 14.69 48.55
C GLN A 3 -0.62 13.54 47.70
N PHE A 4 -0.03 13.22 46.54
CA PHE A 4 -0.48 12.10 45.69
C PHE A 4 0.29 10.78 45.93
N CYS A 5 1.30 10.78 46.80
CA CYS A 5 2.15 9.61 47.04
C CYS A 5 1.61 8.68 48.17
N GLY A 6 0.49 9.04 48.81
CA GLY A 6 -0.08 8.29 49.94
C GLY A 6 -1.12 7.23 49.57
N MET A 7 -1.73 7.28 48.38
CA MET A 7 -2.86 6.41 48.02
C MET A 7 -2.51 5.18 47.16
N MET A 8 -1.29 5.05 46.65
CA MET A 8 -0.86 3.87 45.86
C MET A 8 -0.13 2.79 46.69
N LYS A 9 -0.22 2.82 48.02
CA LYS A 9 0.40 1.81 48.91
C LYS A 9 -0.57 0.78 49.50
N MET A 10 -1.86 0.81 49.16
CA MET A 10 -2.81 -0.26 49.52
C MET A 10 -3.42 -0.85 48.25
N GLN A 11 -2.79 -1.90 47.72
CA GLN A 11 -3.36 -3.02 46.93
C GLN A 11 -2.32 -3.64 45.97
N LEU A 12 -1.12 -3.96 46.48
CA LEU A 12 -0.19 -4.87 45.82
C LEU A 12 0.40 -5.82 46.87
N SER A 13 -0.46 -6.66 47.45
CA SER A 13 -0.06 -7.76 48.33
C SER A 13 -0.77 -9.06 47.95
N VAL A 14 -0.82 -9.37 46.65
CA VAL A 14 -1.05 -10.72 46.12
C VAL A 14 -0.30 -10.80 44.80
N TRP A 15 0.35 -11.92 44.51
CA TRP A 15 1.27 -12.21 43.39
C TRP A 15 2.77 -11.99 43.68
N ARG A 16 3.38 -13.03 44.25
CA ARG A 16 4.82 -13.29 44.18
C ARG A 16 5.21 -13.55 42.71
N ILE A 17 5.95 -12.63 42.10
CA ILE A 17 6.70 -12.88 40.86
C ILE A 17 8.18 -12.61 41.14
N LYS A 18 9.03 -13.62 40.94
CA LYS A 18 10.49 -13.49 41.05
C LYS A 18 11.00 -12.64 39.88
N TYR A 19 11.61 -11.49 40.17
CA TYR A 19 12.29 -10.65 39.19
C TYR A 19 13.74 -11.10 38.99
N THR A 20 14.17 -11.20 37.73
CA THR A 20 15.60 -11.37 37.35
C THR A 20 16.20 -10.02 36.92
N PRO A 21 17.53 -9.81 37.03
CA PRO A 21 18.17 -8.51 36.81
C PRO A 21 18.08 -7.95 35.37
N SER A 22 17.72 -8.78 34.39
CA SER A 22 17.55 -8.39 32.98
C SER A 22 16.26 -7.62 32.68
N SER A 23 15.26 -7.65 33.58
CA SER A 23 14.00 -6.92 33.42
C SER A 23 14.12 -5.43 33.78
N CYS A 24 15.18 -5.04 34.50
CA CYS A 24 15.35 -3.67 35.01
C CYS A 24 16.06 -2.73 34.02
N SER A 25 16.87 -3.26 33.09
CA SER A 25 17.53 -2.45 32.05
C SER A 25 16.57 -2.05 30.92
N PHE A 26 15.60 -2.92 30.60
CA PHE A 26 14.59 -2.68 29.57
C PHE A 26 13.53 -1.66 30.02
N LEU A 27 13.03 -1.77 31.26
CA LEU A 27 12.11 -0.77 31.83
C LEU A 27 12.78 0.60 31.97
N ARG A 28 14.08 0.68 32.30
CA ARG A 28 14.82 1.95 32.34
C ARG A 28 15.02 2.58 30.96
N ARG A 29 15.12 1.77 29.90
CA ARG A 29 15.20 2.24 28.51
C ARG A 29 13.83 2.70 27.99
N PHE A 30 12.76 2.01 28.39
CA PHE A 30 11.37 2.33 28.03
C PHE A 30 10.84 3.56 28.78
N LEU A 31 11.14 3.72 30.07
CA LEU A 31 10.83 4.92 30.85
C LEU A 31 11.62 6.15 30.39
N ARG A 32 12.86 5.99 29.90
CA ARG A 32 13.60 7.09 29.25
C ARG A 32 12.93 7.54 27.95
N SER A 33 12.34 6.63 27.18
CA SER A 33 11.58 6.96 25.96
C SER A 33 10.30 7.74 26.28
N PHE A 34 9.58 7.37 27.34
CA PHE A 34 8.34 8.04 27.75
C PHE A 34 8.58 9.36 28.49
N LEU A 35 9.66 9.47 29.28
CA LEU A 35 10.03 10.73 29.94
C LEU A 35 10.72 11.72 28.98
N ALA A 36 11.37 11.25 27.92
CA ALA A 36 11.85 12.12 26.85
C ALA A 36 10.71 12.74 26.03
N ALA A 37 9.56 12.05 25.91
CA ALA A 37 8.35 12.62 25.30
C ALA A 37 7.69 13.74 26.15
N ALA A 38 8.03 13.83 27.44
CA ALA A 38 7.50 14.86 28.35
C ALA A 38 8.52 15.96 28.70
N ALA A 39 9.75 15.88 28.19
CA ALA A 39 10.79 16.88 28.42
C ALA A 39 11.59 17.11 27.13
N GLY A 40 11.25 18.18 26.40
CA GLY A 40 12.08 18.77 25.35
C GLY A 40 13.37 19.35 25.93
N ALA A 41 14.28 18.47 26.34
CA ALA A 41 15.58 18.80 26.91
C ALA A 41 16.66 17.92 26.26
N ASP A 42 16.84 18.13 24.96
CA ASP A 42 18.09 17.95 24.20
C ASP A 42 17.74 18.34 22.76
N GLY A 43 18.23 19.49 22.28
CA GLY A 43 17.85 20.13 21.01
C GLY A 43 18.18 19.34 19.73
N LYS A 44 17.69 18.11 19.59
CA LYS A 44 17.67 17.35 18.35
C LYS A 44 16.48 17.82 17.53
N ALA A 45 16.74 18.43 16.38
CA ALA A 45 15.70 18.77 15.42
C ALA A 45 14.93 17.50 15.01
N LEU A 46 13.63 17.45 15.36
CA LEU A 46 12.73 16.33 15.06
C LEU A 46 12.34 16.30 13.57
N GLY A 47 12.37 17.47 12.92
CA GLY A 47 12.31 17.65 11.47
C GLY A 47 13.13 18.87 11.05
N ALA A 48 13.64 18.86 9.83
CA ALA A 48 14.49 19.90 9.28
C ALA A 48 14.40 19.96 7.74
N GLY A 49 15.09 20.94 7.14
CA GLY A 49 14.91 21.31 5.73
C GLY A 49 13.87 22.43 5.58
N VAL A 50 13.16 22.48 4.45
CA VAL A 50 12.12 23.49 4.22
C VAL A 50 10.87 23.23 5.08
N PRO A 51 10.11 24.25 5.48
CA PRO A 51 8.81 24.08 6.13
C PRO A 51 7.83 23.26 5.28
N LEU A 52 6.91 22.53 5.93
CA LEU A 52 5.88 21.75 5.23
C LEU A 52 4.92 22.59 4.39
N SER A 53 4.74 23.87 4.75
CA SER A 53 3.95 24.86 4.00
C SER A 53 4.54 25.19 2.63
N ASP A 54 5.84 24.97 2.44
CA ASP A 54 6.56 25.35 1.23
C ASP A 54 6.53 24.25 0.16
N LEU A 55 5.98 23.09 0.51
CA LEU A 55 5.80 21.94 -0.35
C LEU A 55 4.42 21.96 -0.99
N ARG A 56 4.37 21.76 -2.31
CA ARG A 56 3.11 21.70 -3.07
C ARG A 56 2.29 20.48 -2.67
N ARG A 57 0.98 20.69 -2.47
CA ARG A 57 0.02 19.66 -2.06
C ARG A 57 -1.29 19.80 -2.84
N ALA A 58 -1.85 18.69 -3.27
CA ALA A 58 -3.21 18.57 -3.76
C ALA A 58 -4.22 18.83 -2.63
N PRO A 59 -5.39 19.41 -2.92
CA PRO A 59 -5.83 19.89 -4.23
C PRO A 59 -5.26 21.27 -4.61
N ALA A 60 -4.58 21.98 -3.69
CA ALA A 60 -4.18 23.37 -3.90
C ALA A 60 -3.22 23.59 -5.08
N CYS A 61 -2.32 22.63 -5.34
CA CYS A 61 -1.46 22.65 -6.51
C CYS A 61 -2.04 21.87 -7.70
N SER A 62 -3.23 21.28 -7.61
CA SER A 62 -3.75 20.48 -8.72
C SER A 62 -4.26 21.38 -9.84
N GLY A 63 -3.82 21.11 -11.08
CA GLY A 63 -4.43 21.71 -12.27
C GLY A 63 -5.84 21.16 -12.52
N PRO A 64 -6.62 21.81 -13.41
CA PRO A 64 -7.97 21.33 -13.76
C PRO A 64 -7.91 19.94 -14.40
N LEU A 65 -8.84 19.05 -14.04
CA LEU A 65 -8.94 17.73 -14.64
C LEU A 65 -9.74 17.82 -15.94
N PRO A 66 -9.37 17.04 -16.98
CA PRO A 66 -10.24 16.89 -18.14
C PRO A 66 -11.53 16.17 -17.73
N ALA A 67 -12.59 16.31 -18.54
CA ALA A 67 -13.82 15.56 -18.33
C ALA A 67 -13.54 14.05 -18.27
N LEU A 68 -14.06 13.38 -17.23
CA LEU A 68 -13.91 11.94 -17.08
C LEU A 68 -14.71 11.22 -18.17
N LYS A 69 -13.99 10.56 -19.08
CA LYS A 69 -14.59 9.79 -20.18
C LYS A 69 -13.73 8.58 -20.53
N PRO A 70 -14.33 7.49 -21.01
CA PRO A 70 -13.57 6.35 -21.49
C PRO A 70 -12.72 6.72 -22.71
N THR A 71 -11.53 6.12 -22.80
CA THR A 71 -10.62 6.18 -23.95
C THR A 71 -9.98 4.81 -24.16
N ASP A 72 -9.22 4.63 -25.25
CA ASP A 72 -8.48 3.39 -25.51
C ASP A 72 -7.54 2.98 -24.37
N ARG A 73 -7.07 3.96 -23.59
CA ARG A 73 -6.16 3.77 -22.45
C ARG A 73 -6.81 4.01 -21.10
N HIS A 74 -8.10 4.34 -21.04
CA HIS A 74 -8.80 4.61 -19.79
C HIS A 74 -10.19 3.98 -19.80
N THR A 75 -10.36 2.93 -19.00
CA THR A 75 -11.68 2.29 -18.81
C THR A 75 -12.37 2.93 -17.61
N VAL A 76 -13.62 3.37 -17.80
CA VAL A 76 -14.44 4.02 -16.77
C VAL A 76 -15.72 3.21 -16.60
N LEU A 77 -15.95 2.66 -15.41
CA LEU A 77 -17.00 1.68 -15.14
C LEU A 77 -18.27 2.30 -14.52
N ILE A 78 -18.42 3.62 -14.64
CA ILE A 78 -19.54 4.39 -14.07
C ILE A 78 -20.13 5.35 -15.10
N ARG A 79 -21.39 5.73 -14.92
CA ARG A 79 -22.11 6.72 -15.73
C ARG A 79 -21.64 8.12 -15.38
N THR A 80 -20.67 8.63 -16.15
CA THR A 80 -20.07 9.96 -15.91
C THR A 80 -21.05 11.10 -16.20
N ASP A 81 -22.06 10.85 -17.03
CA ASP A 81 -23.15 11.78 -17.36
C ASP A 81 -24.17 11.95 -16.22
N LEU A 82 -24.24 11.00 -15.29
CA LEU A 82 -25.14 11.03 -14.12
C LEU A 82 -24.40 11.28 -12.81
N MET A 83 -23.10 11.61 -12.87
CA MET A 83 -22.28 11.77 -11.69
C MET A 83 -22.66 13.04 -10.92
N LEU A 84 -23.10 12.88 -9.67
CA LEU A 84 -23.45 13.96 -8.76
C LEU A 84 -22.60 13.89 -7.47
N THR A 85 -22.16 15.04 -6.97
CA THR A 85 -21.37 15.12 -5.74
C THR A 85 -22.19 14.63 -4.55
N GLY A 86 -21.62 13.68 -3.80
CA GLY A 86 -22.27 13.11 -2.61
C GLY A 86 -23.29 12.01 -2.90
N GLU A 87 -23.54 11.66 -4.16
CA GLU A 87 -24.37 10.54 -4.55
C GLU A 87 -23.54 9.33 -4.99
N ALA A 88 -24.09 8.13 -4.83
CA ALA A 88 -23.39 6.91 -5.21
C ALA A 88 -23.41 6.75 -6.74
N PRO A 89 -22.25 6.60 -7.41
CA PRO A 89 -22.19 6.51 -8.87
C PRO A 89 -22.96 5.31 -9.42
N GLU A 90 -23.66 5.51 -10.53
CA GLU A 90 -24.30 4.43 -11.26
C GLU A 90 -23.30 3.64 -12.11
N PRO A 91 -23.42 2.31 -12.20
CA PRO A 91 -22.54 1.49 -13.03
C PRO A 91 -22.78 1.75 -14.52
N HIS A 92 -21.72 1.64 -15.32
CA HIS A 92 -21.80 1.70 -16.78
C HIS A 92 -21.23 0.41 -17.39
N PRO A 93 -21.92 -0.24 -18.35
CA PRO A 93 -23.29 0.04 -18.80
C PRO A 93 -24.32 -0.23 -17.68
N SER A 94 -25.60 0.04 -17.92
CA SER A 94 -26.64 -0.26 -16.92
C SER A 94 -26.77 -1.78 -16.69
N PRO A 95 -27.33 -2.22 -15.54
CA PRO A 95 -27.40 -3.66 -15.20
C PRO A 95 -28.14 -4.54 -16.20
N ASP A 96 -29.14 -4.01 -16.90
CA ASP A 96 -29.87 -4.68 -17.98
C ASP A 96 -29.01 -4.90 -19.25
N GLN A 97 -27.90 -4.19 -19.35
CA GLN A 97 -26.92 -4.25 -20.44
C GLN A 97 -25.59 -4.86 -19.99
N LEU A 98 -25.59 -5.67 -18.92
CA LEU A 98 -24.42 -6.38 -18.39
C LEU A 98 -23.63 -7.05 -19.53
N GLN A 99 -22.33 -6.75 -19.59
CA GLN A 99 -21.40 -7.35 -20.53
C GLN A 99 -20.49 -8.35 -19.80
N ASP A 100 -20.59 -9.63 -20.16
CA ASP A 100 -19.72 -10.69 -19.61
C ASP A 100 -18.53 -10.97 -20.54
N ARG A 101 -17.34 -11.17 -19.96
CA ARG A 101 -16.12 -11.56 -20.68
C ARG A 101 -15.36 -12.62 -19.87
N TRP A 102 -15.00 -13.71 -20.53
CA TRP A 102 -14.19 -14.78 -19.98
C TRP A 102 -13.00 -15.08 -20.90
N ASP A 103 -12.06 -14.15 -20.96
CA ASP A 103 -10.87 -14.22 -21.82
C ASP A 103 -9.58 -13.95 -21.01
N HIS A 104 -8.45 -13.90 -21.70
CA HIS A 104 -7.11 -13.69 -21.12
C HIS A 104 -6.76 -12.20 -20.95
N THR A 105 -7.70 -11.30 -21.24
CA THR A 105 -7.50 -9.85 -21.27
C THR A 105 -8.30 -9.11 -20.20
N HIS A 106 -9.27 -9.79 -19.59
CA HIS A 106 -10.15 -9.27 -18.54
C HIS A 106 -10.09 -10.14 -17.27
N ALA A 107 -10.38 -9.53 -16.13
CA ALA A 107 -10.56 -10.25 -14.88
C ALA A 107 -11.76 -11.20 -14.97
N LYS A 108 -11.55 -12.46 -14.59
CA LYS A 108 -12.60 -13.49 -14.61
C LYS A 108 -13.50 -13.34 -13.39
N LEU A 109 -14.65 -12.71 -13.60
CA LEU A 109 -15.58 -12.38 -12.53
C LEU A 109 -16.33 -13.63 -12.02
N PRO A 110 -16.63 -13.70 -10.71
CA PRO A 110 -17.30 -14.86 -10.11
C PRO A 110 -18.72 -15.07 -10.66
N CYS A 111 -19.38 -14.00 -11.11
CA CYS A 111 -20.73 -14.00 -11.66
C CYS A 111 -20.81 -14.26 -13.17
N SER A 112 -19.69 -14.55 -13.84
CA SER A 112 -19.71 -14.92 -15.26
C SER A 112 -20.47 -16.24 -15.47
N THR A 113 -21.20 -16.33 -16.59
CA THR A 113 -21.88 -17.57 -17.00
C THR A 113 -20.90 -18.69 -17.37
N HIS A 114 -19.64 -18.33 -17.62
CA HIS A 114 -18.55 -19.25 -17.95
C HIS A 114 -17.84 -19.81 -16.70
N ASN A 115 -18.17 -19.32 -15.51
CA ASN A 115 -17.61 -19.82 -14.25
C ASN A 115 -18.31 -21.12 -13.85
N LEU A 116 -17.86 -22.24 -14.42
CA LEU A 116 -18.47 -23.55 -14.24
C LEU A 116 -17.64 -24.46 -13.32
N LEU A 117 -18.30 -25.31 -12.53
CA LEU A 117 -17.69 -26.36 -11.72
C LEU A 117 -18.16 -27.75 -12.20
N PRO A 118 -17.26 -28.74 -12.34
CA PRO A 118 -17.66 -30.11 -12.61
C PRO A 118 -18.32 -30.73 -11.38
N THR A 119 -19.55 -31.23 -11.52
CA THR A 119 -20.31 -31.93 -10.48
C THR A 119 -20.12 -33.44 -10.54
N ASP A 120 -19.94 -33.99 -11.74
CA ASP A 120 -19.48 -35.36 -11.99
C ASP A 120 -18.58 -35.39 -13.25
N ARG A 121 -18.36 -36.55 -13.88
CA ARG A 121 -17.52 -36.68 -15.10
C ARG A 121 -18.14 -36.03 -16.35
N THR A 122 -19.43 -35.71 -16.34
CA THR A 122 -20.24 -35.34 -17.51
C THR A 122 -21.09 -34.08 -17.31
N THR A 123 -21.33 -33.66 -16.07
CA THR A 123 -22.17 -32.52 -15.71
C THR A 123 -21.34 -31.38 -15.14
N VAL A 124 -21.71 -30.17 -15.56
CA VAL A 124 -21.15 -28.92 -15.07
C VAL A 124 -22.27 -28.07 -14.49
N GLN A 125 -21.98 -27.39 -13.39
CA GLN A 125 -22.91 -26.48 -12.71
C GLN A 125 -22.34 -25.06 -12.69
N SER A 126 -23.22 -24.06 -12.80
CA SER A 126 -22.88 -22.66 -12.54
C SER A 126 -22.30 -22.52 -11.14
N ARG A 127 -21.05 -22.07 -11.05
CA ARG A 127 -20.42 -21.77 -9.77
C ARG A 127 -21.05 -20.56 -9.11
N TRP A 128 -21.55 -19.60 -9.91
CA TRP A 128 -22.25 -18.45 -9.38
C TRP A 128 -23.54 -18.84 -8.66
N ASP A 129 -24.30 -19.81 -9.19
CA ASP A 129 -25.52 -20.30 -8.52
C ASP A 129 -25.20 -20.95 -7.18
N LEU A 130 -24.08 -21.69 -7.11
CA LEU A 130 -23.56 -22.26 -5.86
C LEU A 130 -23.14 -21.17 -4.87
N ILE A 131 -22.43 -20.13 -5.33
CA ILE A 131 -22.06 -18.97 -4.51
C ILE A 131 -23.32 -18.28 -3.99
N HIS A 132 -24.28 -18.00 -4.87
CA HIS A 132 -25.54 -17.36 -4.50
C HIS A 132 -26.29 -18.16 -3.43
N LYS A 133 -26.46 -19.46 -3.62
CA LYS A 133 -27.10 -20.34 -2.63
C LYS A 133 -26.32 -20.40 -1.31
N ALA A 134 -24.98 -20.43 -1.37
CA ALA A 134 -24.13 -20.54 -0.19
C ALA A 134 -24.06 -19.24 0.63
N LEU A 135 -24.16 -18.08 -0.01
CA LEU A 135 -24.10 -16.77 0.66
C LEU A 135 -25.48 -16.19 1.01
N SER A 136 -26.57 -16.75 0.46
CA SER A 136 -27.94 -16.37 0.81
C SER A 136 -28.44 -16.97 2.12
N VAL A 137 -27.72 -17.94 2.70
CA VAL A 137 -28.10 -18.53 4.00
C VAL A 137 -27.58 -17.68 5.16
N PRO A 138 -28.25 -17.69 6.33
CA PRO A 138 -27.76 -16.99 7.52
C PRO A 138 -26.36 -17.48 7.94
N LEU A 139 -25.41 -16.55 8.05
CA LEU A 139 -24.04 -16.81 8.50
C LEU A 139 -23.93 -16.47 9.99
N ARG A 140 -24.31 -17.40 10.87
CA ARG A 140 -24.44 -17.16 12.33
C ARG A 140 -23.17 -17.48 13.11
N SER A 141 -22.21 -18.16 12.48
CA SER A 141 -20.94 -18.56 13.10
C SER A 141 -19.78 -18.51 12.11
N SER A 142 -18.55 -18.53 12.62
CA SER A 142 -17.35 -18.62 11.78
C SER A 142 -17.27 -19.96 11.04
N HIS A 143 -17.94 -21.00 11.55
CA HIS A 143 -18.06 -22.29 10.88
C HIS A 143 -19.03 -22.17 9.70
N ASP A 144 -20.13 -21.42 9.83
CA ASP A 144 -21.07 -21.19 8.73
C ASP A 144 -20.39 -20.43 7.58
N VAL A 145 -19.56 -19.43 7.90
CA VAL A 145 -18.75 -18.70 6.90
C VAL A 145 -17.78 -19.64 6.19
N LYS A 146 -17.06 -20.48 6.94
CA LYS A 146 -16.18 -21.52 6.37
C LYS A 146 -16.95 -22.47 5.46
N ASP A 147 -18.06 -23.01 5.93
CA ASP A 147 -18.87 -23.99 5.20
C ASP A 147 -19.46 -23.38 3.93
N ALA A 148 -19.91 -22.12 3.98
CA ALA A 148 -20.34 -21.38 2.82
C ALA A 148 -19.21 -21.26 1.78
N ILE A 149 -18.01 -20.82 2.21
CA ILE A 149 -16.85 -20.67 1.32
C ILE A 149 -16.44 -22.00 0.68
N LEU A 150 -16.50 -23.10 1.44
CA LEU A 150 -16.07 -24.42 0.97
C LEU A 150 -17.09 -25.08 0.01
N LYS A 151 -18.38 -24.71 0.05
CA LYS A 151 -19.40 -25.23 -0.89
C LYS A 151 -19.04 -25.02 -2.36
N TYR A 152 -18.43 -23.90 -2.69
CA TYR A 152 -17.96 -23.57 -4.05
C TYR A 152 -16.43 -23.60 -4.17
N ASN A 153 -15.72 -24.16 -3.19
CA ASN A 153 -14.27 -24.38 -3.19
C ASN A 153 -13.93 -25.82 -2.73
N THR A 154 -14.71 -26.82 -3.15
CA THR A 154 -14.63 -28.20 -2.67
C THR A 154 -13.22 -28.81 -2.78
N GLY A 155 -12.49 -28.51 -3.85
CA GLY A 155 -11.10 -28.96 -4.05
C GLY A 155 -10.08 -28.40 -3.03
N GLN A 156 -10.46 -27.41 -2.23
CA GLN A 156 -9.62 -26.80 -1.19
C GLN A 156 -10.04 -27.17 0.23
N ALA A 157 -11.12 -27.95 0.41
CA ALA A 157 -11.68 -28.26 1.73
C ALA A 157 -10.67 -28.91 2.70
N LYS A 158 -9.70 -29.67 2.18
CA LYS A 158 -8.61 -30.28 2.98
C LYS A 158 -7.37 -29.39 3.15
N ARG A 159 -7.27 -28.30 2.39
CA ARG A 159 -6.06 -27.45 2.30
C ARG A 159 -6.21 -26.12 3.01
N TRP A 160 -7.40 -25.53 2.98
CA TRP A 160 -7.63 -24.22 3.58
C TRP A 160 -7.86 -24.33 5.08
N ASP A 161 -7.07 -23.56 5.82
CA ASP A 161 -7.17 -23.39 7.25
C ASP A 161 -7.96 -22.10 7.56
N PHE A 162 -8.86 -22.20 8.55
CA PHE A 162 -9.73 -21.11 9.01
C PHE A 162 -9.48 -20.76 10.48
N SER A 163 -8.40 -21.26 11.08
CA SER A 163 -8.06 -21.08 12.49
C SER A 163 -8.04 -19.61 12.93
N ALA A 164 -7.58 -18.69 12.07
CA ALA A 164 -7.51 -17.27 12.41
C ALA A 164 -8.91 -16.65 12.43
N LEU A 165 -9.76 -16.99 11.45
CA LEU A 165 -11.15 -16.55 11.42
C LEU A 165 -11.91 -17.08 12.64
N HIS A 166 -11.76 -18.36 12.96
CA HIS A 166 -12.39 -18.96 14.13
C HIS A 166 -11.93 -18.31 15.44
N SER A 167 -10.64 -18.02 15.56
CA SER A 167 -10.08 -17.36 16.74
C SER A 167 -10.58 -15.93 16.89
N TYR A 168 -10.67 -15.17 15.78
CA TYR A 168 -11.17 -13.80 15.77
C TYR A 168 -12.63 -13.74 16.23
N CYS A 169 -13.45 -14.61 15.64
CA CYS A 169 -14.89 -14.66 15.89
C CYS A 169 -15.28 -15.17 17.29
N LYS A 170 -14.34 -15.70 18.08
CA LYS A 170 -14.57 -16.03 19.49
C LYS A 170 -14.56 -14.81 20.40
N ALA A 171 -13.99 -13.68 19.97
CA ALA A 171 -14.00 -12.44 20.74
C ALA A 171 -15.43 -11.87 20.82
N SER A 172 -15.81 -11.29 21.96
CA SER A 172 -17.15 -10.73 22.20
C SER A 172 -17.56 -9.67 21.17
N GLU A 173 -16.62 -8.84 20.73
CA GLU A 173 -16.82 -7.82 19.68
C GLU A 173 -17.23 -8.44 18.32
N ALA A 174 -16.74 -9.65 18.02
CA ALA A 174 -16.98 -10.30 16.74
C ALA A 174 -18.32 -11.07 16.71
N GLN A 175 -18.91 -11.39 17.86
CA GLN A 175 -20.24 -12.02 17.90
C GLN A 175 -21.34 -11.09 17.38
N GLN A 176 -21.19 -9.78 17.61
CA GLN A 176 -22.08 -8.76 17.05
C GLN A 176 -22.01 -8.69 15.51
N MET A 177 -20.96 -9.23 14.88
CA MET A 177 -20.77 -9.18 13.43
C MET A 177 -21.61 -10.21 12.65
N PHE A 178 -22.01 -11.33 13.26
CA PHE A 178 -22.78 -12.38 12.55
C PHE A 178 -24.23 -12.00 12.28
N GLY A 179 -24.81 -11.09 13.06
CA GLY A 179 -26.19 -10.63 12.87
C GLY A 179 -26.35 -9.58 11.78
N GLU A 180 -25.30 -8.77 11.53
CA GLU A 180 -25.40 -7.59 10.66
C GLU A 180 -24.30 -7.58 9.58
N LEU A 181 -23.04 -7.62 9.99
CA LEU A 181 -21.90 -7.40 9.09
C LEU A 181 -21.73 -8.51 8.05
N PHE A 182 -21.65 -9.78 8.46
CA PHE A 182 -21.45 -10.88 7.51
C PHE A 182 -22.61 -11.02 6.51
N PRO A 183 -23.89 -10.94 6.93
CA PRO A 183 -25.01 -10.85 5.99
C PRO A 183 -24.91 -9.66 5.05
N ALA A 184 -24.56 -8.46 5.53
CA ALA A 184 -24.42 -7.28 4.68
C ALA A 184 -23.27 -7.42 3.66
N MET A 185 -22.14 -7.98 4.07
CA MET A 185 -21.03 -8.32 3.17
C MET A 185 -21.44 -9.35 2.12
N ALA A 186 -22.19 -10.39 2.52
CA ALA A 186 -22.69 -11.40 1.59
C ALA A 186 -23.63 -10.78 0.55
N GLN A 187 -24.56 -9.93 0.97
CA GLN A 187 -25.43 -9.17 0.07
C GLN A 187 -24.64 -8.28 -0.88
N LEU A 188 -23.63 -7.58 -0.36
CA LEU A 188 -22.73 -6.77 -1.19
C LEU A 188 -22.00 -7.61 -2.24
N ALA A 189 -21.49 -8.79 -1.88
CA ALA A 189 -20.84 -9.70 -2.82
C ALA A 189 -21.82 -10.19 -3.91
N LEU A 190 -23.07 -10.54 -3.52
CA LEU A 190 -24.11 -11.00 -4.43
C LEU A 190 -24.67 -9.91 -5.36
N ARG A 191 -24.42 -8.63 -5.07
CA ARG A 191 -24.72 -7.51 -5.97
C ARG A 191 -23.76 -7.41 -7.16
N ALA A 192 -22.76 -8.28 -7.29
CA ALA A 192 -21.77 -8.25 -8.38
C ALA A 192 -22.39 -8.09 -9.79
N PRO A 193 -23.43 -8.85 -10.22
CA PRO A 193 -24.04 -8.66 -11.54
C PRO A 193 -24.70 -7.30 -11.76
N ARG A 194 -25.08 -6.61 -10.66
CA ARG A 194 -25.69 -5.28 -10.70
C ARG A 194 -24.68 -4.15 -10.66
N LEU A 195 -23.50 -4.38 -10.08
CA LEU A 195 -22.47 -3.35 -9.89
C LEU A 195 -21.33 -3.46 -10.90
N LEU A 196 -20.96 -4.67 -11.29
CA LEU A 196 -19.82 -4.98 -12.16
C LEU A 196 -20.35 -5.30 -13.57
N THR A 197 -20.97 -4.30 -14.19
CA THR A 197 -21.71 -4.46 -15.45
C THR A 197 -20.83 -4.40 -16.69
N GLN A 198 -19.59 -3.90 -16.54
CA GLN A 198 -18.57 -3.86 -17.58
C GLN A 198 -17.40 -4.79 -17.23
N PRO A 199 -16.81 -5.49 -18.21
CA PRO A 199 -15.59 -6.25 -18.03
C PRO A 199 -14.45 -5.38 -17.49
N ILE A 200 -13.73 -5.87 -16.48
CA ILE A 200 -12.56 -5.19 -15.91
C ILE A 200 -11.32 -5.66 -16.67
N PRO A 201 -10.69 -4.83 -17.52
CA PRO A 201 -9.50 -5.25 -18.24
C PRO A 201 -8.31 -5.40 -17.30
N LEU A 202 -7.42 -6.33 -17.64
CA LEU A 202 -6.18 -6.55 -16.90
C LEU A 202 -5.16 -5.47 -17.26
N LEU A 203 -4.56 -4.87 -16.24
CA LEU A 203 -3.40 -3.98 -16.30
C LEU A 203 -2.12 -4.81 -16.49
N ARG A 204 -1.92 -5.22 -17.74
CA ARG A 204 -0.80 -6.07 -18.18
C ARG A 204 0.52 -5.31 -18.28
N THR A 205 1.60 -6.05 -18.16
CA THR A 205 2.98 -5.59 -18.37
C THR A 205 3.13 -4.85 -19.70
N GLN A 206 4.00 -3.84 -19.70
CA GLN A 206 4.34 -2.95 -20.81
C GLN A 206 3.15 -2.15 -21.38
N CYS A 207 2.01 -2.11 -20.70
CA CYS A 207 0.81 -1.40 -21.14
C CYS A 207 0.44 -0.26 -20.19
N CYS A 208 0.55 0.99 -20.65
CA CYS A 208 0.00 2.15 -19.93
C CYS A 208 -1.52 2.16 -20.04
N ARG A 209 -2.22 1.96 -18.93
CA ARG A 209 -3.69 1.94 -18.88
C ARG A 209 -4.21 2.35 -17.51
N SER A 210 -5.34 3.05 -17.52
CA SER A 210 -6.08 3.45 -16.32
C SER A 210 -7.44 2.76 -16.23
N LEU A 211 -7.86 2.51 -15.00
CA LEU A 211 -9.16 1.96 -14.62
C LEU A 211 -9.79 2.88 -13.58
N THR A 212 -10.98 3.40 -13.84
CA THR A 212 -11.77 4.14 -12.84
C THR A 212 -13.03 3.37 -12.47
N LEU A 213 -13.17 3.08 -11.17
CA LEU A 213 -14.31 2.41 -10.57
C LEU A 213 -14.88 3.27 -9.45
N SER A 214 -16.16 3.07 -9.12
CA SER A 214 -16.69 3.59 -7.86
C SER A 214 -16.11 2.84 -6.66
N GLN A 215 -16.04 3.51 -5.51
CA GLN A 215 -15.69 2.87 -4.24
C GLN A 215 -16.64 1.68 -3.95
N GLU A 216 -17.93 1.76 -4.31
CA GLU A 216 -18.88 0.66 -4.09
C GLU A 216 -18.58 -0.57 -4.99
N GLN A 217 -18.22 -0.36 -6.25
CA GLN A 217 -17.75 -1.45 -7.12
C GLN A 217 -16.52 -2.12 -6.53
N VAL A 218 -15.56 -1.33 -6.03
CA VAL A 218 -14.37 -1.84 -5.35
C VAL A 218 -14.75 -2.62 -4.08
N SER A 219 -15.67 -2.12 -3.26
CA SER A 219 -16.17 -2.85 -2.09
C SER A 219 -16.84 -4.18 -2.45
N CYS A 220 -17.57 -4.23 -3.56
CA CYS A 220 -18.16 -5.46 -4.09
C CYS A 220 -17.09 -6.49 -4.50
N LEU A 221 -16.02 -6.04 -5.16
CA LEU A 221 -14.87 -6.90 -5.49
C LEU A 221 -14.19 -7.44 -4.23
N LEU A 222 -13.99 -6.59 -3.21
CA LEU A 222 -13.35 -7.00 -1.96
C LEU A 222 -14.24 -7.94 -1.13
N ALA A 223 -15.55 -7.75 -1.13
CA ALA A 223 -16.47 -8.70 -0.49
C ALA A 223 -16.40 -10.08 -1.18
N ASN A 224 -16.32 -10.11 -2.51
CA ASN A 224 -16.07 -11.33 -3.27
C ASN A 224 -14.71 -11.97 -2.95
N ALA A 225 -13.66 -11.14 -2.77
CA ALA A 225 -12.34 -11.61 -2.35
C ALA A 225 -12.35 -12.22 -0.94
N PHE A 226 -13.08 -11.61 0.00
CA PHE A 226 -13.29 -12.12 1.35
C PHE A 226 -13.95 -13.51 1.34
N PHE A 227 -15.04 -13.66 0.59
CA PHE A 227 -15.72 -14.95 0.42
C PHE A 227 -15.03 -15.90 -0.56
N CYS A 228 -13.82 -15.58 -1.04
CA CYS A 228 -13.02 -16.41 -1.92
C CYS A 228 -13.77 -16.90 -3.18
N THR A 229 -14.54 -16.01 -3.82
CA THR A 229 -15.40 -16.36 -4.97
C THR A 229 -14.65 -16.33 -6.30
N PHE A 230 -13.53 -15.59 -6.40
CA PHE A 230 -12.76 -15.53 -7.64
C PHE A 230 -12.19 -16.91 -8.02
N PRO A 231 -12.28 -17.30 -9.30
CA PRO A 231 -11.92 -18.64 -9.75
C PRO A 231 -10.40 -18.92 -9.64
N ARG A 232 -10.05 -20.16 -9.27
CA ARG A 232 -8.67 -20.64 -9.04
C ARG A 232 -8.42 -22.04 -9.66
N GLY A 233 -9.04 -22.33 -10.80
CA GLY A 233 -8.93 -23.66 -11.46
C GLY A 233 -7.49 -24.02 -11.89
N ASN A 234 -7.26 -25.28 -12.28
CA ASN A 234 -5.93 -25.78 -12.66
C ASN A 234 -5.31 -25.02 -13.86
N SER A 235 -6.12 -24.61 -14.84
CA SER A 235 -5.71 -23.74 -15.96
C SER A 235 -5.42 -22.29 -15.54
N HIS A 236 -6.09 -21.80 -14.49
CA HIS A 236 -5.90 -20.44 -13.96
C HIS A 236 -4.56 -20.29 -13.22
N ARG A 237 -3.99 -21.39 -12.71
CA ARG A 237 -2.68 -21.35 -12.03
C ARG A 237 -1.55 -20.96 -12.96
N THR A 238 -1.62 -21.29 -14.25
CA THR A 238 -0.63 -20.85 -15.24
C THR A 238 -0.97 -19.47 -15.78
N GLU A 239 -2.24 -19.22 -16.09
CA GLU A 239 -2.73 -17.95 -16.67
C GLU A 239 -2.54 -16.75 -15.73
N PHE A 240 -2.82 -16.91 -14.43
CA PHE A 240 -2.69 -15.86 -13.43
C PHE A 240 -1.44 -16.02 -12.54
N SER A 241 -0.45 -16.80 -12.99
CA SER A 241 0.81 -16.99 -12.25
C SER A 241 1.58 -15.68 -12.04
N ASN A 242 1.42 -14.73 -12.95
CA ASN A 242 2.03 -13.40 -12.89
C ASN A 242 1.14 -12.34 -12.21
N TYR A 243 0.11 -12.76 -11.47
CA TYR A 243 -0.78 -11.87 -10.71
C TYR A 243 -0.72 -12.18 -9.21
N PRO A 244 -0.93 -11.19 -8.32
CA PRO A 244 -1.03 -11.42 -6.89
C PRO A 244 -2.28 -12.22 -6.49
N ASP A 245 -2.21 -12.88 -5.34
CA ASP A 245 -3.37 -13.57 -4.74
C ASP A 245 -4.47 -12.56 -4.30
N ILE A 246 -5.63 -12.57 -4.96
CA ILE A 246 -6.79 -11.73 -4.57
C ILE A 246 -7.65 -12.33 -3.45
N ASN A 247 -7.93 -13.65 -3.46
CA ASN A 247 -8.81 -14.29 -2.47
C ASN A 247 -8.17 -14.30 -1.07
N PHE A 248 -9.00 -14.12 -0.04
CA PHE A 248 -8.54 -13.94 1.34
C PHE A 248 -8.28 -15.26 2.09
N SER A 249 -8.28 -16.40 1.41
CA SER A 249 -8.14 -17.72 2.05
C SER A 249 -6.93 -17.82 2.99
N ARG A 250 -5.82 -17.17 2.64
CA ARG A 250 -4.61 -17.14 3.47
C ARG A 250 -4.75 -16.22 4.68
N LEU A 251 -5.62 -15.21 4.70
CA LEU A 251 -5.88 -14.41 5.91
C LEU A 251 -6.56 -15.22 7.02
N PHE A 252 -7.25 -16.30 6.66
CA PHE A 252 -7.97 -17.15 7.61
C PHE A 252 -7.06 -18.20 8.28
N GLU A 253 -5.82 -18.36 7.80
CA GLU A 253 -4.88 -19.40 8.25
C GLU A 253 -4.12 -19.02 9.54
N GLY A 254 -3.81 -20.02 10.34
CA GLY A 254 -2.98 -19.91 11.54
C GLY A 254 -3.69 -19.23 12.72
N SER A 255 -2.90 -18.83 13.72
CA SER A 255 -3.42 -18.21 14.95
C SER A 255 -2.62 -16.98 15.37
N SER A 256 -1.83 -16.40 14.46
CA SER A 256 -0.98 -15.27 14.80
C SER A 256 -1.82 -14.03 15.14
N ARG A 257 -1.38 -13.28 16.16
CA ARG A 257 -2.02 -12.02 16.56
C ARG A 257 -2.09 -11.04 15.39
N SER A 258 -1.05 -10.99 14.57
CA SER A 258 -0.99 -10.16 13.36
C SER A 258 -2.18 -10.42 12.42
N LYS A 259 -2.59 -11.68 12.21
CA LYS A 259 -3.78 -12.02 11.40
C LYS A 259 -5.08 -11.53 12.06
N GLN A 260 -5.18 -11.58 13.38
CA GLN A 260 -6.33 -11.07 14.12
C GLN A 260 -6.52 -9.56 13.93
N GLU A 261 -5.43 -8.80 14.03
CA GLU A 261 -5.44 -7.34 13.84
C GLU A 261 -5.71 -6.97 12.38
N LYS A 262 -5.20 -7.75 11.42
CA LYS A 262 -5.56 -7.62 9.99
C LYS A 262 -7.05 -7.81 9.76
N LEU A 263 -7.62 -8.92 10.28
CA LEU A 263 -9.05 -9.20 10.16
C LEU A 263 -9.88 -8.09 10.81
N LYS A 264 -9.49 -7.63 12.01
CA LYS A 264 -10.14 -6.49 12.69
C LYS A 264 -10.18 -5.24 11.80
N THR A 265 -9.04 -4.90 11.19
CA THR A 265 -8.91 -3.72 10.32
C THR A 265 -9.79 -3.84 9.06
N LEU A 266 -9.74 -4.98 8.37
CA LEU A 266 -10.54 -5.20 7.15
C LEU A 266 -12.04 -5.28 7.42
N LEU A 267 -12.45 -5.93 8.52
CA LEU A 267 -13.86 -6.01 8.89
C LEU A 267 -14.41 -4.64 9.31
N TRP A 268 -13.57 -3.75 9.85
CA TRP A 268 -13.96 -2.36 10.09
C TRP A 268 -14.30 -1.61 8.79
N TYR A 269 -13.49 -1.79 7.74
CA TYR A 269 -13.81 -1.26 6.42
C TYR A 269 -15.16 -1.75 5.91
N PHE A 270 -15.40 -3.06 5.94
CA PHE A 270 -16.68 -3.61 5.50
C PHE A 270 -17.84 -3.09 6.34
N ARG A 271 -17.66 -2.92 7.66
CA ARG A 271 -18.67 -2.33 8.54
C ARG A 271 -19.03 -0.92 8.09
N ARG A 272 -18.05 -0.06 7.81
CA ARG A 272 -18.31 1.31 7.37
C ARG A 272 -19.05 1.37 6.03
N ILE A 273 -18.56 0.67 5.01
CA ILE A 273 -19.14 0.74 3.67
C ILE A 273 -20.51 0.06 3.54
N THR A 274 -20.84 -0.89 4.44
CA THR A 274 -22.16 -1.52 4.47
C THR A 274 -23.19 -0.70 5.24
N GLN A 275 -22.76 0.14 6.19
CA GLN A 275 -23.62 1.08 6.91
C GLN A 275 -23.84 2.37 6.13
N GLN A 276 -22.81 2.88 5.47
CA GLN A 276 -22.85 4.07 4.64
C GLN A 276 -22.27 3.77 3.26
N ARG A 277 -23.13 3.79 2.24
CA ARG A 277 -22.73 3.56 0.86
C ARG A 277 -21.71 4.61 0.42
N PRO A 278 -20.51 4.22 -0.06
CA PRO A 278 -19.49 5.17 -0.46
C PRO A 278 -19.85 5.82 -1.81
N THR A 279 -19.46 7.08 -1.99
CA THR A 279 -19.91 7.95 -3.08
C THR A 279 -18.79 8.39 -4.03
N GLY A 280 -17.55 8.03 -3.73
CA GLY A 280 -16.40 8.42 -4.52
C GLY A 280 -16.01 7.46 -5.63
N LEU A 281 -15.00 7.90 -6.39
CA LEU A 281 -14.30 7.09 -7.39
C LEU A 281 -12.86 6.80 -6.95
N ILE A 282 -12.28 5.76 -7.57
CA ILE A 282 -10.88 5.38 -7.43
C ILE A 282 -10.34 5.11 -8.83
N THR A 283 -9.14 5.63 -9.11
CA THR A 283 -8.43 5.36 -10.37
C THR A 283 -7.16 4.57 -10.10
N TYR A 284 -7.00 3.45 -10.79
CA TYR A 284 -5.79 2.64 -10.82
C TYR A 284 -5.11 2.82 -12.18
N THR A 285 -3.88 3.32 -12.21
CA THR A 285 -3.12 3.59 -13.43
C THR A 285 -1.83 2.80 -13.40
N ARG A 286 -1.68 1.84 -14.32
CA ARG A 286 -0.38 1.24 -14.62
C ARG A 286 0.37 2.21 -15.53
N GLN A 287 1.53 2.66 -15.09
CA GLN A 287 2.42 3.51 -15.88
C GLN A 287 3.66 2.71 -16.25
N CYS A 288 4.07 2.83 -17.51
CA CYS A 288 5.24 2.18 -18.08
C CYS A 288 6.02 3.22 -18.90
N LEU A 289 7.31 3.38 -18.60
CA LEU A 289 8.18 4.29 -19.34
C LEU A 289 9.00 3.53 -20.38
N GLN A 290 8.86 3.92 -21.63
CA GLN A 290 9.65 3.38 -22.74
C GLN A 290 10.97 4.12 -22.94
N ARG A 291 11.05 5.38 -22.49
CA ARG A 291 12.25 6.21 -22.54
C ARG A 291 12.61 6.62 -21.12
N LEU A 292 13.82 6.27 -20.71
CA LEU A 292 14.36 6.56 -19.39
C LEU A 292 15.48 7.61 -19.51
N PRO A 293 15.73 8.42 -18.46
CA PRO A 293 16.78 9.43 -18.47
C PRO A 293 18.17 8.82 -18.65
N SER A 294 19.06 9.55 -19.33
CA SER A 294 20.49 9.26 -19.28
C SER A 294 21.07 9.92 -18.02
N TRP A 295 21.10 9.17 -16.91
CA TRP A 295 21.50 9.70 -15.61
C TRP A 295 22.83 10.47 -15.61
N PRO A 296 23.94 9.99 -16.21
CA PRO A 296 25.21 10.73 -16.23
C PRO A 296 25.16 12.08 -16.95
N SER A 297 24.16 12.27 -17.81
CA SER A 297 24.02 13.45 -18.68
C SER A 297 22.97 14.44 -18.16
N SER A 298 22.28 14.14 -17.05
CA SER A 298 21.25 15.02 -16.52
C SER A 298 21.85 16.31 -15.94
N GLU A 299 21.27 17.44 -16.37
CA GLU A 299 21.59 18.79 -15.90
C GLU A 299 20.57 19.28 -14.86
N LYS A 300 19.60 18.45 -14.45
CA LYS A 300 18.58 18.82 -13.48
C LYS A 300 19.21 19.14 -12.13
N GLN A 301 18.68 20.17 -11.49
CA GLN A 301 19.06 20.62 -10.15
C GLN A 301 18.12 20.01 -9.11
N PHE A 302 18.60 19.86 -7.88
CA PHE A 302 17.83 19.24 -6.81
C PHE A 302 16.76 20.19 -6.25
N GLY A 303 15.55 19.64 -6.03
CA GLY A 303 14.42 20.36 -5.45
C GLY A 303 14.53 20.55 -3.94
N LYS A 304 13.47 21.11 -3.34
CA LYS A 304 13.39 21.30 -1.89
C LYS A 304 13.30 19.96 -1.18
N LEU A 305 13.91 19.88 0.00
CA LEU A 305 13.81 18.73 0.91
C LEU A 305 13.22 19.14 2.24
N HIS A 306 12.19 18.44 2.68
CA HIS A 306 11.80 18.33 4.08
C HIS A 306 12.13 16.92 4.56
N ILE A 307 12.74 16.77 5.73
CA ILE A 307 13.03 15.46 6.32
C ILE A 307 12.75 15.44 7.80
N SER A 308 12.14 14.35 8.27
CA SER A 308 11.69 14.19 9.64
C SER A 308 12.00 12.80 10.18
N CYS A 309 12.38 12.72 11.45
CA CYS A 309 12.46 11.43 12.16
C CYS A 309 11.11 11.00 12.74
N GLU A 310 10.16 11.93 12.88
CA GLU A 310 8.81 11.67 13.35
C GLU A 310 7.79 11.70 12.21
N GLY A 311 6.64 11.08 12.46
CA GLY A 311 5.54 11.02 11.50
C GLY A 311 5.65 9.87 10.51
N THR A 312 4.64 9.77 9.67
CA THR A 312 4.47 8.75 8.64
C THR A 312 4.03 9.38 7.32
N ILE A 313 4.17 8.60 6.25
CA ILE A 313 3.79 9.04 4.89
C ILE A 313 2.29 9.32 4.82
N GLU A 314 1.45 8.47 5.41
CA GLU A 314 0.00 8.59 5.38
C GLU A 314 -0.57 9.67 6.31
N ASP A 315 0.11 10.01 7.41
CA ASP A 315 -0.38 11.01 8.36
C ASP A 315 0.05 12.44 7.95
N GLN A 316 1.33 12.68 7.68
CA GLN A 316 1.83 14.03 7.36
C GLN A 316 2.00 14.28 5.86
N GLY A 317 1.99 13.24 5.02
CA GLY A 317 2.08 13.34 3.56
C GLY A 317 0.75 13.62 2.87
N TYR A 318 -0.29 14.06 3.57
CA TYR A 318 -1.57 14.45 2.97
C TYR A 318 -1.39 15.41 1.77
N GLY A 319 -2.09 15.15 0.67
CA GLY A 319 -2.02 15.94 -0.57
C GLY A 319 -0.71 15.79 -1.36
N THR A 320 0.22 14.95 -0.93
CA THR A 320 1.45 14.65 -1.69
C THR A 320 1.30 13.36 -2.50
N LEU A 321 2.29 13.06 -3.35
CA LEU A 321 2.44 11.74 -3.94
C LEU A 321 3.08 10.80 -2.90
N GLN A 322 2.29 9.88 -2.38
CA GLN A 322 2.69 9.01 -1.26
C GLN A 322 3.28 7.70 -1.77
N VAL A 323 4.51 7.39 -1.39
CA VAL A 323 5.20 6.18 -1.85
C VAL A 323 4.78 4.96 -1.04
N ASP A 324 4.31 3.94 -1.75
CA ASP A 324 4.15 2.58 -1.26
C ASP A 324 5.43 1.78 -1.57
N PHE A 325 6.06 1.23 -0.52
CA PHE A 325 7.30 0.45 -0.61
C PHE A 325 6.98 -0.98 -1.07
N ALA A 326 6.55 -1.07 -2.31
CA ALA A 326 5.82 -2.19 -2.83
C ALA A 326 6.67 -3.46 -3.01
N ASN A 327 6.00 -4.61 -3.04
CA ASN A 327 6.47 -5.77 -3.76
C ASN A 327 6.10 -5.64 -5.25
N ARG A 328 6.88 -6.25 -6.16
CA ARG A 328 6.51 -6.28 -7.58
C ARG A 328 5.13 -6.88 -7.81
N PHE A 329 4.71 -7.81 -6.96
CA PHE A 329 3.32 -8.23 -6.81
C PHE A 329 2.63 -7.30 -5.81
N VAL A 330 2.03 -6.22 -6.33
CA VAL A 330 1.42 -5.13 -5.55
C VAL A 330 0.56 -5.63 -4.39
N GLY A 331 0.70 -4.98 -3.24
CA GLY A 331 0.10 -5.34 -1.96
C GLY A 331 0.82 -6.48 -1.24
N GLY A 332 1.93 -6.99 -1.80
CA GLY A 332 2.82 -7.97 -1.18
C GLY A 332 2.08 -9.12 -0.49
N GLY A 333 2.34 -9.26 0.80
CA GLY A 333 1.75 -10.25 1.68
C GLY A 333 0.45 -9.81 2.36
N VAL A 334 -0.29 -8.82 1.86
CA VAL A 334 -1.47 -8.25 2.56
C VAL A 334 -2.53 -9.31 2.84
N THR A 335 -2.83 -10.16 1.85
CA THR A 335 -3.75 -11.31 2.00
C THR A 335 -3.09 -12.53 2.66
N GLY A 336 -1.81 -12.43 3.03
CA GLY A 336 -1.01 -13.45 3.69
C GLY A 336 -0.46 -12.95 5.02
N SER A 337 0.83 -13.17 5.27
CA SER A 337 1.48 -12.89 6.57
C SER A 337 2.26 -11.58 6.62
N GLY A 338 2.50 -10.91 5.49
CA GLY A 338 3.24 -9.63 5.46
C GLY A 338 2.52 -8.54 6.24
N LEU A 339 3.22 -7.74 7.04
CA LEU A 339 2.63 -6.67 7.84
C LEU A 339 3.62 -5.51 8.03
N VAL A 340 4.31 -5.16 6.96
CA VAL A 340 5.24 -4.02 6.92
C VAL A 340 4.55 -2.84 6.22
N GLN A 341 5.30 -1.86 5.74
CA GLN A 341 4.74 -0.59 5.23
C GLN A 341 3.65 -0.78 4.16
N GLU A 342 3.90 -1.59 3.12
CA GLU A 342 2.93 -1.85 2.04
C GLU A 342 1.65 -2.49 2.58
N GLU A 343 1.76 -3.59 3.34
CA GLU A 343 0.56 -4.27 3.82
C GLU A 343 -0.21 -3.45 4.85
N ILE A 344 0.47 -2.69 5.70
CA ILE A 344 -0.20 -1.76 6.63
C ILE A 344 -0.99 -0.74 5.83
N ARG A 345 -0.39 -0.17 4.76
CA ARG A 345 -1.07 0.81 3.91
C ARG A 345 -2.31 0.21 3.25
N PHE A 346 -2.21 -1.01 2.73
CA PHE A 346 -3.33 -1.72 2.12
C PHE A 346 -4.40 -2.16 3.15
N LEU A 347 -4.08 -2.28 4.44
CA LEU A 347 -5.08 -2.57 5.47
C LEU A 347 -5.85 -1.33 5.89
N ILE A 348 -5.19 -0.18 6.03
CA ILE A 348 -5.87 1.07 6.42
C ILE A 348 -6.57 1.75 5.23
N ASN A 349 -6.14 1.47 4.00
CA ASN A 349 -6.81 1.82 2.75
C ASN A 349 -7.19 0.55 1.95
N PRO A 350 -8.19 -0.25 2.38
CA PRO A 350 -8.49 -1.57 1.77
C PRO A 350 -8.81 -1.57 0.29
N GLU A 351 -9.26 -0.44 -0.24
CA GLU A 351 -9.54 -0.27 -1.66
C GLU A 351 -8.29 -0.50 -2.54
N LEU A 352 -7.08 -0.36 -2.00
CA LEU A 352 -5.84 -0.73 -2.68
C LEU A 352 -5.74 -2.23 -2.98
N ILE A 353 -6.34 -3.09 -2.14
CA ILE A 353 -6.29 -4.55 -2.30
C ILE A 353 -6.94 -4.98 -3.61
N ALA A 354 -7.93 -4.24 -4.12
CA ALA A 354 -8.59 -4.57 -5.38
C ALA A 354 -7.63 -4.53 -6.58
N ALA A 355 -6.54 -3.75 -6.52
CA ALA A 355 -5.52 -3.71 -7.56
C ALA A 355 -4.92 -5.11 -7.85
N ARG A 356 -4.88 -5.99 -6.84
CA ARG A 356 -4.37 -7.37 -6.96
C ARG A 356 -5.17 -8.22 -7.92
N LEU A 357 -6.44 -7.89 -8.17
CA LEU A 357 -7.30 -8.64 -9.08
C LEU A 357 -6.88 -8.48 -10.55
N PHE A 358 -6.39 -7.29 -10.91
CA PHE A 358 -6.21 -6.90 -12.31
C PHE A 358 -4.81 -6.36 -12.63
N THR A 359 -3.86 -6.33 -11.70
CA THR A 359 -2.51 -5.81 -11.96
C THR A 359 -1.48 -6.94 -12.03
N GLU A 360 -0.83 -7.12 -13.19
CA GLU A 360 0.31 -8.02 -13.32
C GLU A 360 1.49 -7.56 -12.46
N ALA A 361 2.41 -8.46 -12.14
CA ALA A 361 3.68 -8.10 -11.51
C ALA A 361 4.34 -6.94 -12.26
N LEU A 362 4.84 -5.96 -11.53
CA LEU A 362 5.54 -4.82 -12.10
C LEU A 362 6.89 -5.25 -12.67
N GLU A 363 7.22 -4.77 -13.86
CA GLU A 363 8.57 -4.83 -14.44
C GLU A 363 9.38 -3.57 -14.06
N ASP A 364 10.68 -3.59 -14.33
CA ASP A 364 11.62 -2.55 -13.86
C ASP A 364 11.29 -1.12 -14.32
N ASN A 365 10.60 -0.96 -15.44
CA ASN A 365 10.20 0.34 -16.00
C ASN A 365 8.73 0.71 -15.69
N GLU A 366 8.10 0.04 -14.74
CA GLU A 366 6.67 0.20 -14.44
C GLU A 366 6.37 0.60 -12.99
N CYS A 367 5.23 1.25 -12.77
CA CYS A 367 4.66 1.48 -11.45
C CYS A 367 3.13 1.39 -11.50
N LEU A 368 2.51 1.28 -10.32
CA LEU A 368 1.06 1.43 -10.18
C LEU A 368 0.75 2.69 -9.38
N ILE A 369 -0.08 3.56 -9.93
CA ILE A 369 -0.56 4.78 -9.28
C ILE A 369 -2.03 4.59 -8.93
N VAL A 370 -2.40 4.81 -7.68
CA VAL A 370 -3.78 4.74 -7.21
C VAL A 370 -4.20 6.10 -6.65
N THR A 371 -5.25 6.69 -7.22
CA THR A 371 -5.80 7.98 -6.80
C THR A 371 -7.22 7.79 -6.31
N GLY A 372 -7.54 8.30 -5.12
CA GLY A 372 -8.90 8.31 -4.58
C GLY A 372 -9.19 7.35 -3.43
N ALA A 373 -8.21 6.52 -3.05
CA ALA A 373 -8.40 5.56 -1.97
C ALA A 373 -8.64 6.26 -0.63
N GLU A 374 -9.67 5.83 0.10
CA GLU A 374 -10.03 6.32 1.43
C GLU A 374 -9.30 5.56 2.53
N ARG A 375 -8.91 6.26 3.60
CA ARG A 375 -8.39 5.64 4.81
C ARG A 375 -9.53 5.38 5.79
N PHE A 376 -9.69 4.13 6.21
CA PHE A 376 -10.78 3.71 7.09
C PHE A 376 -10.33 3.41 8.52
N SER A 377 -9.03 3.32 8.78
CA SER A 377 -8.53 2.90 10.08
C SER A 377 -7.27 3.64 10.51
N ARG A 378 -7.21 3.92 11.81
CA ARG A 378 -5.99 4.26 12.51
C ARG A 378 -5.30 2.98 12.97
N TYR A 379 -4.01 3.07 13.19
CA TYR A 379 -3.23 1.95 13.68
C TYR A 379 -2.09 2.45 14.58
N SER A 380 -1.54 1.52 15.35
CA SER A 380 -0.28 1.72 16.07
C SER A 380 0.63 0.52 15.86
N GLY A 381 1.93 0.71 16.13
CA GLY A 381 2.93 -0.34 15.96
C GLY A 381 3.24 -0.67 14.49
N TYR A 382 4.07 -1.68 14.30
CA TYR A 382 4.59 -2.11 13.00
C TYR A 382 4.95 -3.61 13.05
N SER A 383 4.77 -4.33 11.94
CA SER A 383 4.99 -5.79 11.90
C SER A 383 4.21 -6.50 13.02
N ASP A 384 4.86 -7.36 13.81
CA ASP A 384 4.23 -8.12 14.91
C ASP A 384 3.59 -7.25 16.02
N SER A 385 4.01 -5.98 16.12
CA SER A 385 3.44 -5.02 17.07
C SER A 385 2.23 -4.26 16.53
N PHE A 386 1.89 -4.40 15.25
CA PHE A 386 0.75 -3.72 14.61
C PHE A 386 -0.55 -3.98 15.35
N ARG A 387 -1.31 -2.92 15.68
CA ARG A 387 -2.65 -2.98 16.25
C ARG A 387 -3.57 -2.05 15.50
N TRP A 388 -4.80 -2.48 15.30
CA TRP A 388 -5.86 -1.58 14.89
C TRP A 388 -6.18 -0.61 16.04
N ASP A 389 -6.26 0.69 15.74
CA ASP A 389 -6.37 1.78 16.75
C ASP A 389 -7.61 2.67 16.54
N GLY A 390 -8.67 2.10 15.99
CA GLY A 390 -9.94 2.79 15.82
C GLY A 390 -10.23 3.22 14.39
N ASP A 391 -11.44 3.77 14.24
CA ASP A 391 -11.91 4.38 13.00
C ASP A 391 -11.03 5.55 12.58
N HIS A 392 -10.89 5.76 11.27
CA HIS A 392 -10.33 6.98 10.72
C HIS A 392 -11.38 7.69 9.89
N ASP A 393 -11.80 8.87 10.33
CA ASP A 393 -12.66 9.74 9.56
C ASP A 393 -11.80 10.55 8.58
N ASP A 394 -11.76 10.08 7.32
CA ASP A 394 -10.92 10.66 6.29
C ASP A 394 -11.53 11.97 5.78
N GLN A 395 -10.94 13.08 6.20
CA GLN A 395 -11.32 14.44 5.81
C GLN A 395 -10.62 14.93 4.54
N THR A 396 -9.91 14.04 3.83
CA THR A 396 -9.27 14.40 2.55
C THR A 396 -10.33 14.85 1.54
N PRO A 397 -10.21 16.06 0.96
CA PRO A 397 -11.14 16.58 -0.02
C PRO A 397 -11.13 15.71 -1.27
N ARG A 398 -12.14 15.91 -2.11
CA ARG A 398 -12.31 15.20 -3.37
C ARG A 398 -12.00 16.12 -4.53
N ASP A 399 -11.42 15.56 -5.59
CA ASP A 399 -11.21 16.24 -6.86
C ASP A 399 -12.49 16.28 -7.71
N GLU A 400 -12.40 16.86 -8.91
CA GLU A 400 -13.54 17.01 -9.84
C GLU A 400 -14.12 15.65 -10.30
N TRP A 401 -13.35 14.57 -10.20
CA TRP A 401 -13.81 13.20 -10.47
C TRP A 401 -14.34 12.49 -9.21
N GLN A 402 -14.59 13.22 -8.13
CA GLN A 402 -15.05 12.67 -6.85
C GLN A 402 -14.07 11.69 -6.19
N ARG A 403 -12.78 11.72 -6.57
CA ARG A 403 -11.73 10.90 -5.96
C ARG A 403 -11.14 11.68 -4.80
N ARG A 404 -10.87 11.04 -3.65
CA ARG A 404 -10.08 11.68 -2.60
C ARG A 404 -8.73 12.14 -3.14
N CYS A 405 -8.26 13.31 -2.73
CA CYS A 405 -6.96 13.88 -3.10
C CYS A 405 -5.78 13.16 -2.39
N THR A 406 -5.84 11.82 -2.41
CA THR A 406 -4.83 10.88 -1.95
C THR A 406 -4.30 10.16 -3.18
N GLU A 407 -3.04 10.40 -3.52
CA GLU A 407 -2.34 9.74 -4.62
C GLU A 407 -1.23 8.87 -4.03
N ILE A 408 -1.30 7.56 -4.29
CA ILE A 408 -0.36 6.56 -3.79
C ILE A 408 0.34 5.92 -4.99
N VAL A 409 1.65 5.73 -4.93
CA VAL A 409 2.40 5.05 -5.98
C VAL A 409 3.18 3.87 -5.44
N ALA A 410 2.88 2.69 -5.99
CA ALA A 410 3.57 1.44 -5.71
C ALA A 410 4.80 1.32 -6.62
N ILE A 411 5.98 1.35 -6.00
CA ILE A 411 7.26 1.09 -6.65
C ILE A 411 8.04 0.03 -5.86
N ASP A 412 8.44 -1.03 -6.54
CA ASP A 412 9.16 -2.15 -5.93
C ASP A 412 10.68 -1.94 -5.97
N ALA A 413 11.35 -2.12 -4.84
CA ALA A 413 12.81 -2.10 -4.76
C ALA A 413 13.41 -3.48 -5.05
N LEU A 414 14.68 -3.54 -5.47
CA LEU A 414 15.43 -4.79 -5.52
C LEU A 414 15.69 -5.31 -4.11
N HIS A 415 15.72 -6.64 -3.98
CA HIS A 415 16.09 -7.32 -2.74
C HIS A 415 17.57 -7.70 -2.77
N TYR A 416 18.35 -7.14 -1.86
CA TYR A 416 19.79 -7.39 -1.77
C TYR A 416 20.11 -8.33 -0.62
N THR A 417 20.69 -9.48 -0.95
CA THR A 417 21.25 -10.40 0.06
C THR A 417 22.70 -10.06 0.41
N ARG A 418 23.40 -9.38 -0.50
CA ARG A 418 24.77 -8.88 -0.28
C ARG A 418 24.79 -7.36 -0.40
N PHE A 419 25.27 -6.70 0.66
CA PHE A 419 25.24 -5.25 0.78
C PHE A 419 25.92 -4.51 -0.38
N LEU A 420 27.01 -5.03 -0.95
CA LEU A 420 27.75 -4.33 -2.02
C LEU A 420 27.06 -4.39 -3.40
N GLU A 421 26.12 -5.31 -3.62
CA GLU A 421 25.44 -5.46 -4.92
C GLU A 421 24.66 -4.20 -5.32
N GLN A 422 24.07 -3.50 -4.35
CA GLN A 422 23.27 -2.30 -4.60
C GLN A 422 24.06 -1.11 -5.20
N PHE A 423 25.39 -1.11 -5.05
CA PHE A 423 26.26 -0.06 -5.59
C PHE A 423 26.70 -0.35 -7.03
N GLN A 424 26.34 -1.51 -7.60
CA GLN A 424 26.61 -1.79 -9.00
C GLN A 424 25.86 -0.78 -9.90
N PRO A 425 26.48 -0.28 -10.98
CA PRO A 425 25.87 0.71 -11.86
C PRO A 425 24.48 0.34 -12.38
N GLU A 426 24.27 -0.94 -12.71
CA GLU A 426 23.02 -1.47 -13.25
C GLU A 426 21.92 -1.44 -12.17
N ASN A 427 22.27 -1.79 -10.94
CA ASN A 427 21.36 -1.80 -9.80
C ASN A 427 20.98 -0.37 -9.39
N MET A 428 21.95 0.56 -9.30
CA MET A 428 21.66 1.97 -9.03
C MET A 428 20.77 2.57 -10.14
N SER A 429 21.07 2.28 -11.40
CA SER A 429 20.27 2.75 -12.54
C SER A 429 18.85 2.20 -12.50
N ARG A 430 18.67 0.90 -12.21
CA ARG A 430 17.36 0.27 -12.08
C ARG A 430 16.53 0.96 -11.00
N GLU A 431 17.10 1.20 -9.82
CA GLU A 431 16.38 1.83 -8.72
C GLU A 431 16.02 3.30 -9.00
N LEU A 432 16.90 4.04 -9.68
CA LEU A 432 16.60 5.39 -10.18
C LEU A 432 15.46 5.38 -11.21
N ASN A 433 15.53 4.49 -12.19
CA ASN A 433 14.51 4.35 -13.23
C ASN A 433 13.13 4.02 -12.64
N LYS A 434 13.10 3.13 -11.64
CA LYS A 434 11.89 2.75 -10.93
C LYS A 434 11.28 3.91 -10.15
N ALA A 435 12.09 4.62 -9.35
CA ALA A 435 11.64 5.79 -8.60
C ALA A 435 11.15 6.90 -9.54
N PHE A 436 11.90 7.19 -10.61
CA PHE A 436 11.52 8.16 -11.63
C PHE A 436 10.20 7.79 -12.31
N CYS A 437 10.02 6.52 -12.67
CA CYS A 437 8.75 6.00 -13.19
C CYS A 437 7.59 6.22 -12.22
N GLY A 438 7.83 6.10 -10.90
CA GLY A 438 6.83 6.42 -9.90
C GLY A 438 6.51 7.92 -9.79
N PHE A 439 7.51 8.79 -9.95
CA PHE A 439 7.39 10.22 -9.63
C PHE A 439 6.95 11.09 -10.81
N VAL A 440 7.34 10.71 -12.03
CA VAL A 440 7.00 11.49 -13.22
C VAL A 440 5.52 11.39 -13.55
N ARG A 441 4.94 12.50 -14.03
CA ARG A 441 3.61 12.56 -14.63
C ARG A 441 3.73 13.20 -16.01
N PRO A 442 3.91 12.41 -17.08
CA PRO A 442 4.11 12.95 -18.43
C PRO A 442 2.97 13.89 -18.84
N GLY A 443 3.31 15.09 -19.31
CA GLY A 443 2.33 16.09 -19.77
C GLY A 443 1.69 16.92 -18.66
N VAL A 444 2.05 16.73 -17.39
CA VAL A 444 1.61 17.58 -16.29
C VAL A 444 2.67 18.65 -16.03
N GLN A 445 2.25 19.91 -15.93
CA GLN A 445 3.13 21.04 -15.62
C GLN A 445 3.72 20.92 -14.20
N THR A 446 4.94 21.40 -14.02
CA THR A 446 5.72 21.25 -12.78
C THR A 446 5.07 21.92 -11.56
N GLU A 447 4.46 23.09 -11.76
CA GLU A 447 3.65 23.80 -10.77
C GLU A 447 2.44 22.98 -10.30
N ASN A 448 1.97 22.05 -11.14
CA ASN A 448 0.84 21.19 -10.83
C ASN A 448 1.23 19.85 -10.18
N LEU A 449 2.53 19.63 -9.94
CA LEU A 449 3.04 18.46 -9.26
C LEU A 449 3.19 18.72 -7.77
N SER A 450 2.53 17.90 -6.95
CA SER A 450 2.76 17.88 -5.51
C SER A 450 4.17 17.39 -5.18
N ALA A 451 4.63 17.64 -3.95
CA ALA A 451 5.82 16.96 -3.43
C ALA A 451 5.62 15.42 -3.39
N VAL A 452 6.72 14.68 -3.24
CA VAL A 452 6.73 13.23 -2.99
C VAL A 452 6.94 12.99 -1.50
N SER A 453 6.03 12.26 -0.85
CA SER A 453 6.23 11.76 0.53
C SER A 453 6.72 10.32 0.51
N THR A 454 7.94 10.11 1.00
CA THR A 454 8.63 8.81 0.98
C THR A 454 9.48 8.59 2.23
N GLY A 455 10.32 7.57 2.25
CA GLY A 455 11.26 7.28 3.33
C GLY A 455 12.25 6.18 2.94
N ASN A 456 12.51 5.27 3.87
CA ASN A 456 13.49 4.18 3.76
C ASN A 456 13.05 3.05 2.78
N TRP A 457 12.73 3.40 1.53
CA TRP A 457 12.30 2.51 0.45
C TRP A 457 13.33 1.40 0.17
N GLY A 458 12.90 0.14 0.21
CA GLY A 458 13.75 -1.01 -0.09
C GLY A 458 14.84 -1.31 0.94
N CYS A 459 14.83 -0.70 2.13
CA CYS A 459 15.94 -0.84 3.08
C CYS A 459 15.77 -2.02 4.06
N GLY A 460 14.62 -2.12 4.74
CA GLY A 460 14.40 -3.06 5.85
C GLY A 460 14.46 -4.54 5.43
N ALA A 461 13.32 -5.13 5.09
CA ALA A 461 13.27 -6.53 4.65
C ALA A 461 14.00 -6.78 3.31
N PHE A 462 14.31 -5.72 2.57
CA PHE A 462 14.93 -5.77 1.24
C PHE A 462 16.45 -5.51 1.26
N GLY A 463 17.05 -5.19 2.40
CA GLY A 463 18.50 -5.12 2.57
C GLY A 463 19.19 -3.87 1.99
N GLY A 464 18.45 -2.92 1.42
CA GLY A 464 18.99 -1.68 0.88
C GLY A 464 19.60 -0.75 1.93
N ASP A 465 20.60 0.03 1.51
CA ASP A 465 21.23 1.07 2.30
C ASP A 465 20.40 2.35 2.28
N LYS A 466 20.02 2.84 3.47
CA LYS A 466 19.16 4.02 3.61
C LYS A 466 19.77 5.29 3.00
N ARG A 467 21.09 5.46 3.11
CA ARG A 467 21.81 6.64 2.64
C ARG A 467 21.89 6.66 1.12
N LEU A 468 22.22 5.53 0.49
CA LEU A 468 22.13 5.37 -0.96
C LEU A 468 20.69 5.61 -1.44
N LYS A 469 19.71 4.94 -0.84
CA LYS A 469 18.29 5.06 -1.24
C LYS A 469 17.74 6.47 -1.09
N ALA A 470 18.19 7.25 -0.11
CA ALA A 470 17.84 8.65 0.01
C ALA A 470 18.40 9.47 -1.16
N VAL A 471 19.67 9.29 -1.53
CA VAL A 471 20.29 9.98 -2.67
C VAL A 471 19.59 9.63 -3.98
N LEU A 472 19.33 8.34 -4.24
CA LEU A 472 18.63 7.92 -5.46
C LEU A 472 17.22 8.51 -5.56
N GLN A 473 16.48 8.59 -4.45
CA GLN A 473 15.15 9.20 -4.45
C GLN A 473 15.21 10.72 -4.64
N MET A 474 16.19 11.42 -4.07
CA MET A 474 16.40 12.84 -4.33
C MET A 474 16.72 13.12 -5.80
N MET A 475 17.56 12.28 -6.42
CA MET A 475 17.88 12.36 -7.85
C MET A 475 16.65 12.11 -8.73
N ALA A 476 15.89 11.06 -8.46
CA ALA A 476 14.68 10.74 -9.21
C ALA A 476 13.60 11.83 -9.07
N ALA A 477 13.46 12.41 -7.87
CA ALA A 477 12.53 13.52 -7.62
C ALA A 477 12.96 14.79 -8.36
N ALA A 478 14.25 15.12 -8.35
CA ALA A 478 14.83 16.23 -9.11
C ALA A 478 14.59 16.07 -10.63
N GLU A 479 14.83 14.87 -11.17
CA GLU A 479 14.58 14.57 -12.58
C GLU A 479 13.09 14.66 -12.94
N ALA A 480 12.21 14.29 -12.01
CA ALA A 480 10.75 14.42 -12.14
C ALA A 480 10.22 15.82 -11.75
N GLU A 481 11.10 16.77 -11.44
CA GLU A 481 10.77 18.15 -11.04
C GLU A 481 9.82 18.24 -9.82
N ARG A 482 10.00 17.35 -8.85
CA ARG A 482 9.25 17.32 -7.60
C ARG A 482 10.13 17.61 -6.40
N ASP A 483 9.55 18.31 -5.43
CA ASP A 483 10.12 18.45 -4.09
C ASP A 483 9.94 17.14 -3.29
N LEU A 484 10.78 16.92 -2.27
CA LEU A 484 10.81 15.66 -1.50
C LEU A 484 10.49 15.90 -0.02
N MET A 485 9.60 15.06 0.53
CA MET A 485 9.31 14.93 1.95
C MET A 485 9.71 13.53 2.40
N TYR A 486 10.75 13.43 3.24
CA TYR A 486 11.38 12.17 3.60
C TYR A 486 11.18 11.84 5.09
N PHE A 487 10.70 10.63 5.38
CA PHE A 487 10.52 10.14 6.75
C PHE A 487 11.56 9.06 7.08
N THR A 488 12.36 9.28 8.12
CA THR A 488 13.42 8.33 8.52
C THR A 488 12.95 7.29 9.53
N PHE A 489 11.73 7.45 10.08
CA PHE A 489 11.08 6.54 11.02
C PHE A 489 11.91 6.30 12.30
N GLY A 490 12.19 7.37 13.03
CA GLY A 490 12.93 7.38 14.30
C GLY A 490 14.45 7.47 14.18
N ASP A 491 14.99 7.50 12.96
CA ASP A 491 16.44 7.55 12.70
C ASP A 491 16.92 9.01 12.58
N ALA A 492 17.23 9.63 13.74
CA ALA A 492 17.65 11.03 13.81
C ALA A 492 19.05 11.28 13.22
N ASP A 493 19.91 10.26 13.17
CA ASP A 493 21.24 10.40 12.55
C ASP A 493 21.10 10.43 11.03
N LEU A 494 20.21 9.61 10.46
CA LEU A 494 19.89 9.69 9.04
C LEU A 494 19.32 11.05 8.63
N VAL A 495 18.51 11.70 9.49
CA VAL A 495 18.01 13.07 9.21
C VAL A 495 19.18 14.02 8.99
N LYS A 496 20.15 14.04 9.90
CA LYS A 496 21.32 14.92 9.81
C LYS A 496 22.16 14.64 8.58
N ASP A 497 22.43 13.36 8.33
CA ASP A 497 23.27 12.91 7.25
C ASP A 497 22.69 13.27 5.87
N VAL A 498 21.40 13.00 5.66
CA VAL A 498 20.73 13.31 4.39
C VAL A 498 20.64 14.82 4.18
N LEU A 499 20.35 15.60 5.22
CA LEU A 499 20.35 17.06 5.13
C LEU A 499 21.72 17.63 4.80
N HIS A 500 22.78 17.08 5.41
CA HIS A 500 24.14 17.52 5.13
C HIS A 500 24.48 17.34 3.65
N ILE A 501 24.25 16.14 3.10
CA ILE A 501 24.49 15.85 1.68
C ILE A 501 23.58 16.68 0.77
N HIS A 502 22.28 16.78 1.08
CA HIS A 502 21.35 17.62 0.31
C HIS A 502 21.81 19.08 0.25
N LYS A 503 22.22 19.63 1.39
CA LYS A 503 22.73 21.01 1.48
C LYS A 503 24.00 21.20 0.65
N MET A 504 24.96 20.27 0.73
CA MET A 504 26.17 20.35 -0.09
C MET A 504 25.84 20.35 -1.58
N ILE A 505 24.97 19.43 -2.02
CA ILE A 505 24.52 19.35 -3.42
C ILE A 505 23.88 20.66 -3.87
N THR A 506 23.00 21.26 -3.05
CA THR A 506 22.30 22.49 -3.41
C THR A 506 23.20 23.73 -3.37
N ASP A 507 24.10 23.83 -2.38
CA ASP A 507 25.01 24.97 -2.21
C ASP A 507 26.06 25.03 -3.34
N THR A 508 26.47 23.87 -3.87
CA THR A 508 27.41 23.78 -5.01
C THR A 508 26.73 23.72 -6.37
N HIS A 509 25.39 23.81 -6.42
CA HIS A 509 24.61 23.67 -7.66
C HIS A 509 24.94 22.39 -8.45
N THR A 510 25.21 21.29 -7.73
CA THR A 510 25.57 20.01 -8.35
C THR A 510 24.36 19.40 -9.05
N THR A 511 24.52 19.01 -10.32
CA THR A 511 23.44 18.40 -11.11
C THR A 511 23.24 16.92 -10.74
N VAL A 512 22.06 16.38 -11.07
CA VAL A 512 21.75 14.94 -10.96
C VAL A 512 22.82 14.08 -11.65
N GLY A 513 23.29 14.47 -12.85
CA GLY A 513 24.31 13.71 -13.56
C GLY A 513 25.69 13.75 -12.93
N SER A 514 26.07 14.86 -12.28
CA SER A 514 27.29 14.93 -11.50
C SER A 514 27.24 14.03 -10.27
N VAL A 515 26.14 14.03 -9.51
CA VAL A 515 25.96 13.09 -8.39
C VAL A 515 26.01 11.64 -8.87
N PHE A 516 25.35 11.31 -9.99
CA PHE A 516 25.40 9.94 -10.53
C PHE A 516 26.83 9.51 -10.88
N ARG A 517 27.63 10.39 -11.49
CA ARG A 517 29.06 10.10 -11.77
C ARG A 517 29.86 9.88 -10.49
N LEU A 518 29.59 10.63 -9.41
CA LEU A 518 30.22 10.38 -8.09
C LEU A 518 29.81 9.01 -7.52
N LEU A 519 28.56 8.58 -7.69
CA LEU A 519 28.14 7.23 -7.29
C LEU A 519 28.89 6.13 -8.06
N LEU A 520 29.10 6.31 -9.36
CA LEU A 520 29.91 5.39 -10.18
C LEU A 520 31.38 5.38 -9.72
N GLN A 521 31.94 6.54 -9.39
CA GLN A 521 33.30 6.62 -8.84
C GLN A 521 33.41 5.94 -7.48
N TYR A 522 32.42 6.11 -6.58
CA TYR A 522 32.38 5.42 -5.30
C TYR A 522 32.38 3.90 -5.49
N TYR A 523 31.59 3.40 -6.45
CA TYR A 523 31.59 1.98 -6.79
C TYR A 523 32.98 1.50 -7.24
N GLU A 524 33.59 2.16 -8.22
CA GLU A 524 34.87 1.74 -8.81
C GLU A 524 36.06 1.89 -7.84
N CYS A 525 36.10 2.98 -7.08
CA CYS A 525 37.21 3.30 -6.20
C CYS A 525 37.12 2.59 -4.84
N VAL A 526 35.91 2.41 -4.30
CA VAL A 526 35.69 1.92 -2.93
C VAL A 526 35.01 0.55 -2.92
N CYS A 527 33.81 0.42 -3.49
CA CYS A 527 33.01 -0.81 -3.34
C CYS A 527 33.67 -2.02 -4.02
N LYS A 528 34.14 -1.87 -5.26
CA LYS A 528 34.74 -2.95 -6.05
C LYS A 528 36.04 -3.49 -5.46
N LYS A 529 36.77 -2.64 -4.73
CA LYS A 529 38.02 -3.00 -4.04
C LYS A 529 37.79 -3.51 -2.61
N THR A 530 36.55 -3.45 -2.11
CA THR A 530 36.20 -3.90 -0.77
C THR A 530 36.10 -5.43 -0.73
N THR A 531 36.92 -6.06 0.12
CA THR A 531 36.87 -7.51 0.38
C THR A 531 35.98 -7.89 1.57
N ARG A 532 35.57 -6.89 2.36
CA ARG A 532 34.66 -7.05 3.51
C ARG A 532 33.19 -7.00 3.08
N SER A 533 32.29 -7.30 4.00
CA SER A 533 30.84 -7.19 3.76
C SER A 533 30.34 -5.75 3.56
N LYS A 534 31.08 -4.77 4.11
CA LYS A 534 30.80 -3.33 3.97
C LYS A 534 32.11 -2.57 3.74
N PRO A 535 32.08 -1.45 2.98
CA PRO A 535 33.25 -0.62 2.76
C PRO A 535 33.65 0.10 4.06
N GLN A 536 34.95 0.40 4.21
CA GLN A 536 35.44 1.18 5.35
C GLN A 536 35.04 2.65 5.23
N GLU A 537 35.24 3.21 4.04
CA GLU A 537 34.77 4.54 3.68
C GLU A 537 33.29 4.46 3.29
N THR A 538 32.44 5.24 3.96
CA THR A 538 31.00 5.26 3.70
C THR A 538 30.67 6.13 2.49
N LEU A 539 29.53 5.87 1.84
CA LEU A 539 29.08 6.67 0.70
C LEU A 539 29.04 8.17 1.01
N TYR A 540 28.53 8.56 2.19
CA TYR A 540 28.40 9.98 2.51
C TYR A 540 29.74 10.62 2.86
N SER A 541 30.68 9.87 3.45
CA SER A 541 32.07 10.34 3.60
C SER A 541 32.68 10.66 2.24
N PHE A 542 32.55 9.72 1.29
CA PHE A 542 33.06 9.89 -0.07
C PHE A 542 32.39 11.09 -0.76
N LEU A 543 31.06 11.21 -0.69
CA LEU A 543 30.34 12.34 -1.29
C LEU A 543 30.75 13.69 -0.67
N SER A 544 30.87 13.78 0.66
CA SER A 544 31.29 15.00 1.34
C SER A 544 32.72 15.45 0.99
N GLU A 545 33.59 14.53 0.54
CA GLU A 545 34.95 14.88 0.09
C GLU A 545 35.01 15.34 -1.37
N HIS A 546 34.00 14.97 -2.19
CA HIS A 546 34.01 15.15 -3.65
C HIS A 546 32.92 16.09 -4.20
N LEU A 547 31.98 16.53 -3.35
CA LEU A 547 31.01 17.60 -3.59
C LEU A 547 31.58 18.94 -3.11
#